data_AF-A0A7X9FTD0-F1
#
_entry.id   AF-A0A7X9FTD0-F1
#
_cell.length_a   1.000
_cell.length_b   1.000
_cell.length_c   1.000
_cell.angle_alpha   90.00
_cell.angle_beta   90.00
_cell.angle_gamma   90.00
#
_symmetry.space_group_name_H-M   'P 1'
#
loop_
_entity.id
_entity.type
_entity.pdbx_description
1 polymer ?
#
loop_
_entity_poly.entity_id
_entity_poly.type
_entity_poly.pdbx_seq_one_letter_code
_entity_poly.pdbx_strand_id
1 'polypeptide(L)'
;MKDFRTYNLAVSFYAQASTLKLERHLKEQLLRAASSVALNLAEGSGRSSKADQRRFFSIAFGSLRECQAILDLVGLKDSKVLGADNLAAHVYCLLKSCRA
;
A
#
# COMPACT_ATOMS: atom_id res chain seq x y z
N MET A 1 -6.46 11.27 -10.95
CA MET A 1 -6.27 10.49 -9.70
C MET A 1 -7.56 10.27 -8.91
N LYS A 2 -8.57 11.17 -8.92
CA LYS A 2 -9.82 11.00 -8.16
C LYS A 2 -10.54 9.66 -8.44
N ASP A 3 -10.44 9.12 -9.65
CA ASP A 3 -11.11 7.86 -10.04
C ASP A 3 -10.25 6.60 -9.85
N PHE A 4 -9.02 6.72 -9.35
CA PHE A 4 -8.16 5.56 -9.13
C PHE A 4 -8.41 4.95 -7.76
N ARG A 5 -9.39 4.04 -7.68
CA ARG A 5 -9.85 3.40 -6.43
C ARG A 5 -8.71 2.84 -5.56
N THR A 6 -7.76 2.10 -6.15
CA THR A 6 -6.66 1.48 -5.39
C THR A 6 -5.75 2.54 -4.76
N TYR A 7 -5.49 3.64 -5.45
CA TYR A 7 -4.75 4.77 -4.88
C TYR A 7 -5.52 5.44 -3.73
N ASN A 8 -6.82 5.68 -3.89
CA ASN A 8 -7.64 6.29 -2.84
C ASN A 8 -7.66 5.42 -1.57
N LEU A 9 -7.72 4.09 -1.74
CA LEU A 9 -7.58 3.14 -0.63
C LEU A 9 -6.20 3.24 0.04
N ALA A 10 -5.12 3.41 -0.73
CA ALA A 10 -3.78 3.61 -0.18
C ALA A 10 -3.64 4.92 0.62
N VAL A 11 -4.25 6.01 0.15
CA VAL A 11 -4.29 7.28 0.89
C VAL A 11 -5.09 7.15 2.18
N SER A 12 -6.24 6.48 2.14
CA SER A 12 -7.03 6.18 3.34
C SER A 12 -6.24 5.33 4.33
N PHE A 13 -5.57 4.29 3.84
CA PHE A 13 -4.70 3.43 4.65
C PHE A 13 -3.60 4.24 5.34
N TYR A 14 -2.90 5.11 4.61
CA TYR A 14 -1.88 6.00 5.19
C TYR A 14 -2.45 6.91 6.28
N ALA A 15 -3.59 7.55 6.00
CA ALA A 15 -4.26 8.43 6.97
C ALA A 15 -4.59 7.66 8.25
N GLN A 16 -5.17 6.46 8.16
CA GLN A 16 -5.47 5.64 9.32
C GLN A 16 -4.19 5.18 10.05
N ALA A 17 -3.16 4.74 9.33
CA ALA A 17 -1.88 4.33 9.91
C ALA A 17 -1.21 5.46 10.72
N SER A 18 -1.36 6.73 10.28
CA SER A 18 -0.83 7.90 10.98
C SER A 18 -1.45 8.16 12.35
N THR A 19 -2.68 7.68 12.56
CA THR A 19 -3.40 7.82 13.85
C THR A 19 -2.92 6.80 14.89
N LEU A 20 -2.22 5.74 14.48
CA LEU A 20 -1.77 4.69 15.39
C LEU A 20 -0.73 5.23 16.39
N LYS A 21 -0.86 4.77 17.64
CA LYS A 21 0.10 5.02 18.71
C LYS A 21 1.03 3.83 18.79
N LEU A 22 2.20 3.95 18.17
CA LEU A 22 3.26 2.95 18.12
C LEU A 22 4.56 3.57 18.63
N GLU A 23 5.55 2.74 18.93
CA GLU A 23 6.92 3.21 19.15
C GLU A 23 7.40 4.03 17.96
N ARG A 24 8.20 5.08 18.24
CA ARG A 24 8.62 6.05 17.23
C ARG A 24 9.23 5.36 15.99
N HIS A 25 10.13 4.40 16.20
CA HIS A 25 10.81 3.74 15.09
C HIS A 25 9.85 2.93 14.21
N LEU A 26 8.89 2.22 14.81
CA LEU A 26 7.88 1.44 14.08
C LEU A 26 6.88 2.35 13.37
N LYS A 27 6.50 3.46 14.01
CA LYS A 27 5.64 4.47 13.38
C LYS A 27 6.29 5.09 12.16
N GLU A 28 7.56 5.47 12.25
CA GLU A 28 8.31 6.04 11.12
C GLU A 28 8.44 5.01 9.97
N GLN A 29 8.76 3.75 10.28
CA GLN A 29 8.82 2.68 9.27
C GLN A 29 7.46 2.45 8.61
N LEU A 30 6.38 2.38 9.40
CA LEU A 30 5.02 2.18 8.88
C LEU A 30 4.59 3.30 7.95
N LEU A 31 4.83 4.57 8.32
CA LEU A 31 4.41 5.71 7.50
C LEU A 31 5.25 5.85 6.23
N ARG A 32 6.54 5.52 6.28
CA ARG A 32 7.38 5.45 5.07
C ARG A 32 6.90 4.36 4.11
N ALA A 33 6.63 3.16 4.62
CA ALA A 33 6.11 2.08 3.81
C ALA A 33 4.72 2.42 3.24
N ALA A 34 3.80 2.93 4.06
CA ALA A 34 2.44 3.27 3.64
C ALA A 34 2.41 4.41 2.59
N SER A 35 3.26 5.44 2.74
CA SER A 35 3.38 6.48 1.73
C SER A 35 3.99 5.96 0.43
N SER A 36 5.00 5.07 0.51
CA SER A 36 5.57 4.39 -0.66
C SER A 36 4.52 3.62 -1.47
N VAL A 37 3.53 2.98 -0.81
CA VAL A 37 2.41 2.32 -1.50
C VAL A 37 1.64 3.32 -2.37
N ALA A 38 1.23 4.47 -1.80
CA ALA A 38 0.47 5.47 -2.52
C ALA A 38 1.28 6.11 -3.68
N LEU A 39 2.56 6.44 -3.43
CA LEU A 39 3.44 7.05 -4.41
C LEU A 39 3.71 6.12 -5.60
N ASN A 40 4.03 4.86 -5.36
CA ASN A 40 4.26 3.89 -6.43
C ASN A 40 2.98 3.55 -7.19
N LEU A 41 1.81 3.54 -6.55
CA LEU A 41 0.54 3.39 -7.26
C LEU A 41 0.27 4.58 -8.19
N ALA A 42 0.49 5.80 -7.71
CA ALA A 42 0.33 7.01 -8.51
C ALA A 42 1.26 6.98 -9.73
N GLU A 43 2.56 6.73 -9.50
CA GLU A 43 3.56 6.68 -10.55
C GLU A 43 3.30 5.55 -11.55
N GLY A 44 3.01 4.35 -11.05
CA GLY A 44 2.64 3.20 -11.87
C GLY A 44 1.44 3.47 -12.76
N SER A 45 0.40 4.15 -12.25
CA SER A 45 -0.80 4.47 -13.04
C SER A 45 -0.52 5.38 -14.24
N GLY A 46 0.56 6.18 -14.19
CA GLY A 46 0.97 7.07 -15.28
C GLY A 46 1.89 6.42 -16.32
N ARG A 47 2.32 5.17 -16.13
CA ARG A 47 3.24 4.50 -17.08
C ARG A 47 2.52 4.00 -18.32
N SER A 48 3.17 4.14 -19.48
CA SER A 48 2.58 3.83 -20.79
C SER A 48 2.55 2.34 -21.12
N SER A 49 3.47 1.54 -20.59
CA SER A 49 3.56 0.10 -20.88
C SER A 49 3.12 -0.74 -19.68
N LYS A 50 2.45 -1.87 -19.94
CA LYS A 50 2.03 -2.82 -18.89
C LYS A 50 3.22 -3.35 -18.07
N ALA A 51 4.36 -3.58 -18.72
CA ALA A 51 5.57 -4.03 -18.04
C ALA A 51 6.07 -2.99 -17.01
N ASP A 52 6.07 -1.72 -17.38
CA ASP A 52 6.52 -0.64 -16.48
C ASP A 52 5.49 -0.37 -15.38
N GLN A 53 4.19 -0.35 -15.70
CA GLN A 53 3.10 -0.30 -14.70
C GLN A 53 3.28 -1.42 -13.64
N ARG A 54 3.53 -2.65 -14.09
CA ARG A 54 3.72 -3.81 -13.23
C ARG A 54 4.89 -3.65 -12.27
N ARG A 55 5.99 -3.04 -12.71
CA ARG A 55 7.17 -2.79 -11.87
C ARG A 55 6.80 -1.93 -10.66
N PHE A 56 6.14 -0.80 -10.90
CA PHE A 56 5.69 0.10 -9.82
C PHE A 56 4.65 -0.55 -8.91
N PHE A 57 3.66 -1.26 -9.48
CA PHE A 57 2.67 -1.97 -8.66
C PHE A 57 3.30 -3.10 -7.83
N SER A 58 4.40 -3.69 -8.29
CA SER A 58 5.14 -4.70 -7.52
C SER A 58 5.87 -4.08 -6.35
N ILE A 59 6.44 -2.88 -6.53
CA ILE A 59 7.07 -2.12 -5.43
C ILE A 59 6.00 -1.72 -4.40
N ALA A 60 4.86 -1.20 -4.86
CA ALA A 60 3.73 -0.87 -3.99
C ALA A 60 3.26 -2.09 -3.18
N PHE A 61 3.19 -3.27 -3.81
CA PHE A 61 2.83 -4.50 -3.11
C PHE A 61 3.88 -4.90 -2.06
N GLY A 62 5.17 -4.76 -2.37
CA GLY A 62 6.26 -4.99 -1.42
C GLY A 62 6.17 -4.09 -0.19
N SER A 63 6.04 -2.77 -0.39
CA SER A 63 5.86 -1.82 0.73
C SER A 63 4.59 -2.10 1.54
N LEU A 64 3.53 -2.60 0.92
CA LEU A 64 2.33 -3.00 1.67
C LEU A 64 2.57 -4.25 2.53
N ARG A 65 3.42 -5.19 2.09
CA ARG A 65 3.83 -6.33 2.93
C ARG A 65 4.66 -5.88 4.13
N GLU A 66 5.52 -4.89 3.96
CA GLU A 66 6.25 -4.27 5.09
C GLU A 66 5.28 -3.67 6.10
N CYS A 67 4.26 -2.94 5.63
CA CYS A 67 3.21 -2.42 6.51
C CYS A 67 2.51 -3.54 7.29
N GLN A 68 2.09 -4.62 6.61
CA GLN A 68 1.46 -5.77 7.27
C GLN A 68 2.39 -6.41 8.31
N ALA A 69 3.67 -6.57 7.99
CA ALA A 69 4.65 -7.11 8.94
C ALA A 69 4.82 -6.21 10.17
N ILE A 70 4.87 -4.89 10.00
CA ILE A 70 4.93 -3.95 11.12
C ILE A 70 3.66 -4.03 11.97
N LEU A 71 2.48 -4.14 11.35
CA LEU A 71 1.20 -4.33 12.06
C LEU A 71 1.18 -5.65 12.85
N ASP A 72 1.74 -6.72 12.30
CA ASP A 72 1.92 -8.00 13.01
C ASP A 72 2.85 -7.83 14.23
N LEU A 73 3.99 -7.14 14.07
CA LEU A 73 4.95 -6.89 15.16
C LEU A 73 4.34 -6.12 16.33
N VAL A 74 3.37 -5.23 16.07
CA VAL A 74 2.69 -4.44 17.11
C VAL A 74 1.37 -5.04 17.57
N GLY A 75 1.06 -6.28 17.15
CA GLY A 75 -0.14 -7.01 17.60
C GLY A 75 -1.46 -6.49 17.01
N LEU A 76 -1.43 -5.83 15.84
CA LEU A 76 -2.61 -5.26 15.16
C LEU A 76 -3.05 -6.07 13.93
N LYS A 77 -2.59 -7.31 13.78
CA LYS A 77 -2.85 -8.20 12.64
C LYS A 77 -4.33 -8.35 12.26
N ASP A 78 -5.20 -8.57 13.24
CA ASP A 78 -6.63 -8.81 13.03
C ASP A 78 -7.46 -7.51 12.94
N SER A 79 -6.79 -6.37 12.95
CA SER A 79 -7.43 -5.08 12.88
C SER A 79 -7.96 -4.83 11.47
N LYS A 80 -9.20 -5.31 11.20
CA LYS A 80 -10.01 -4.89 10.05
C LYS A 80 -10.06 -3.36 9.89
N VAL A 81 -9.79 -2.64 10.98
CA VAL A 81 -9.80 -1.18 11.10
C VAL A 81 -8.91 -0.51 10.04
N LEU A 82 -7.81 -1.13 9.62
CA LEU A 82 -6.86 -0.49 8.68
C LEU A 82 -7.07 -0.88 7.22
N GLY A 83 -7.84 -1.93 6.90
CA GLY A 83 -8.10 -2.31 5.51
C GLY A 83 -6.86 -2.71 4.68
N ALA A 84 -5.74 -3.05 5.33
CA ALA A 84 -4.49 -3.43 4.66
C ALA A 84 -4.66 -4.63 3.71
N ASP A 85 -5.44 -5.65 4.12
CA ASP A 85 -5.72 -6.82 3.30
C ASP A 85 -6.58 -6.50 2.09
N ASN A 86 -7.58 -5.63 2.27
CA ASN A 86 -8.40 -5.15 1.15
C ASN A 86 -7.53 -4.38 0.14
N LEU A 87 -6.67 -3.49 0.63
CA LEU A 87 -5.71 -2.80 -0.23
C LEU A 87 -4.78 -3.80 -0.93
N ALA A 88 -4.31 -4.83 -0.24
CA ALA A 88 -3.43 -5.86 -0.81
C ALA A 88 -4.12 -6.64 -1.94
N ALA A 89 -5.39 -7.02 -1.76
CA ALA A 89 -6.18 -7.64 -2.81
C ALA A 89 -6.30 -6.73 -4.05
N HIS A 90 -6.57 -5.44 -3.84
CA HIS A 90 -6.65 -4.45 -4.91
C HIS A 90 -5.33 -4.28 -5.69
N VAL A 91 -4.20 -4.17 -4.98
CA VAL A 91 -2.88 -4.08 -5.62
C VAL A 91 -2.54 -5.37 -6.36
N TYR A 92 -2.88 -6.52 -5.80
CA TYR A 92 -2.68 -7.82 -6.45
C TYR A 92 -3.49 -7.96 -7.76
N CYS A 93 -4.73 -7.46 -7.79
CA CYS A 93 -5.52 -7.40 -9.01
C CYS A 93 -4.86 -6.53 -10.09
N LEU A 94 -4.28 -5.38 -9.72
CA LEU A 94 -3.51 -4.54 -10.66
C LEU A 94 -2.28 -5.27 -11.21
N LEU A 95 -1.56 -6.01 -10.36
CA LEU A 95 -0.44 -6.84 -10.78
C LEU A 95 -0.83 -7.94 -11.77
N LYS A 96 -2.04 -8.50 -11.63
CA LYS A 96 -2.60 -9.47 -12.58
C LYS A 96 -3.03 -8.81 -13.89
N SER A 97 -3.63 -7.62 -13.86
CA SER A 97 -4.07 -6.92 -15.07
C SER A 97 -2.93 -6.34 -15.91
N CYS A 98 -1.70 -6.34 -15.39
CA CYS A 98 -0.50 -5.94 -16.10
C CYS A 98 0.34 -7.13 -16.61
N ARG A 99 -0.21 -8.35 -16.62
CA ARG A 99 0.42 -9.50 -17.27
C ARG A 99 0.22 -9.38 -18.79
N ALA A 100 1.28 -9.64 -19.54
CA ALA A 100 1.24 -9.75 -20.99
C ALA A 100 0.43 -10.99 -21.41
#